data_AF-A0A9X9WIM8-F1
#
_entry.id   AF-A0A9X9WIM8-F1
#
_cell.length_a   1.000
_cell.length_b   1.000
_cell.length_c   1.000
_cell.angle_alpha   90.00
_cell.angle_beta   90.00
_cell.angle_gamma   90.00
#
_symmetry.space_group_name_H-M   'P 1'
#
loop_
_entity.id
_entity.type
_entity.pdbx_description
1 polymer ?
#
loop_
_entity_poly.entity_id
_entity_poly.type
_entity_poly.pdbx_seq_one_letter_code
_entity_poly.pdbx_strand_id
1 'polypeptide(L)'
;MRRLAIACLPLLLIALPAAAQRQNIYDGQGRYQGYTERNGNHVTRYDGQGRYQGYAEYNNGRATTYDAQGRYQGYSERSGDRTTRYDAQGRYQG
;
A
#
# COMPACT_ATOMS: atom_id res chain seq x y z
N MET A 1 -9.84 -27.14 53.75
CA MET A 1 -9.71 -25.94 52.88
C MET A 1 -9.05 -26.36 51.58
N ARG A 2 -9.84 -26.52 50.49
CA ARG A 2 -9.36 -26.97 49.18
C ARG A 2 -8.82 -25.74 48.42
N ARG A 3 -7.52 -25.70 48.15
CA ARG A 3 -6.89 -24.62 47.36
C ARG A 3 -7.15 -24.92 45.87
N LEU A 4 -8.07 -24.18 45.27
CA LEU A 4 -8.28 -24.16 43.83
C LEU A 4 -7.11 -23.41 43.19
N ALA A 5 -6.19 -24.14 42.55
CA ALA A 5 -5.17 -23.56 41.70
C ALA A 5 -5.82 -23.17 40.37
N ILE A 6 -6.13 -21.89 40.20
CA ILE A 6 -6.54 -21.34 38.90
C ILE A 6 -5.27 -21.27 38.04
N ALA A 7 -5.13 -22.22 37.13
CA ALA A 7 -4.12 -22.17 36.08
C ALA A 7 -4.51 -21.05 35.10
N CYS A 8 -3.86 -19.90 35.23
CA CYS A 8 -3.97 -18.80 34.28
C CYS A 8 -3.20 -19.20 33.03
N LEU A 9 -3.89 -19.75 32.03
CA LEU A 9 -3.34 -20.00 30.70
C LEU A 9 -3.00 -18.64 30.08
N PRO A 10 -1.74 -18.33 29.70
CA PRO A 10 -1.46 -17.10 29.01
C PRO A 10 -2.10 -17.19 27.62
N LEU A 11 -3.03 -16.27 27.33
CA LEU A 11 -3.58 -16.06 26.00
C LEU A 11 -2.44 -15.49 25.13
N LEU A 12 -1.70 -16.38 24.47
CA LEU A 12 -0.64 -16.01 23.54
C LEU A 12 -1.31 -15.39 22.29
N LEU A 13 -1.44 -14.06 22.28
CA LEU A 13 -1.82 -13.28 21.10
C LEU A 13 -0.69 -13.41 20.07
N ILE A 14 -0.79 -14.41 19.20
CA ILE A 14 0.11 -14.54 18.05
C ILE A 14 -0.23 -13.37 17.11
N ALA A 15 0.65 -12.36 17.08
CA ALA A 15 0.59 -11.31 16.08
C ALA A 15 0.80 -11.95 14.71
N LEU A 16 -0.29 -12.15 13.96
CA LEU A 16 -0.21 -12.59 12.58
C LEU A 16 0.56 -11.49 11.80
N PRO A 17 1.62 -11.83 11.05
CA PRO A 17 2.26 -10.85 10.19
C PRO A 17 1.21 -10.32 9.22
N ALA A 18 1.09 -8.99 9.13
CA ALA A 18 0.20 -8.36 8.18
C ALA A 18 0.65 -8.77 6.77
N ALA A 19 -0.05 -9.74 6.19
CA ALA A 19 0.22 -10.18 4.83
C ALA A 19 0.07 -8.98 3.90
N ALA A 20 1.10 -8.72 3.08
CA ALA A 20 1.03 -7.67 2.08
C ALA A 20 -0.17 -7.91 1.16
N GLN A 21 -1.06 -6.92 1.06
CA GLN A 21 -2.28 -7.06 0.27
C GLN A 21 -1.94 -6.87 -1.21
N ARG A 22 -2.01 -7.95 -2.00
CA ARG A 22 -1.78 -7.92 -3.44
C ARG A 22 -3.06 -7.55 -4.19
N GLN A 23 -2.96 -6.63 -5.14
CA GLN A 23 -4.04 -6.23 -6.04
C GLN A 23 -3.56 -6.29 -7.49
N ASN A 24 -4.26 -7.05 -8.34
CA ASN A 24 -3.95 -7.12 -9.76
C ASN A 24 -4.44 -5.87 -10.50
N ILE A 25 -3.67 -5.46 -11.52
CA ILE A 25 -3.96 -4.35 -12.40
C ILE A 25 -4.33 -4.92 -13.77
N TYR A 26 -5.47 -4.49 -14.29
CA TYR A 26 -5.94 -4.83 -15.63
C TYR A 26 -6.15 -3.56 -16.44
N ASP A 27 -6.03 -3.64 -17.76
CA ASP A 27 -6.42 -2.55 -18.65
C ASP A 27 -7.95 -2.53 -18.88
N GLY A 28 -8.43 -1.55 -19.66
CA GLY A 28 -9.86 -1.42 -19.97
C GLY A 28 -10.46 -2.56 -20.78
N GLN A 29 -9.63 -3.47 -21.31
CA GLN A 29 -10.05 -4.68 -22.03
C GLN A 29 -9.95 -5.94 -21.14
N GLY A 30 -9.56 -5.79 -19.87
CA GLY A 30 -9.40 -6.89 -18.93
C GLY A 30 -8.07 -7.66 -19.06
N ARG A 31 -7.09 -7.13 -19.82
CA ARG A 31 -5.78 -7.77 -19.94
C ARG A 31 -4.92 -7.43 -18.73
N TYR A 32 -4.21 -8.43 -18.22
CA TYR A 32 -3.36 -8.28 -17.04
C TYR A 32 -2.12 -7.41 -17.34
N GLN A 33 -1.92 -6.37 -16.55
CA GLN A 33 -0.83 -5.40 -16.70
C GLN A 33 0.23 -5.49 -15.59
N GLY A 34 -0.07 -6.18 -14.49
CA GLY A 34 0.79 -6.27 -13.33
C GLY A 34 0.01 -6.27 -12.03
N TYR A 35 0.66 -5.87 -10.94
CA TYR A 35 0.03 -5.86 -9.62
C TYR A 35 0.67 -4.82 -8.71
N THR A 36 -0.06 -4.45 -7.66
CA THR A 36 0.50 -3.72 -6.52
C THR A 36 0.50 -4.57 -5.27
N GLU A 37 1.45 -4.34 -4.38
CA GLU A 37 1.49 -4.93 -3.04
C GLU A 37 1.46 -3.81 -2.01
N ARG A 38 0.50 -3.85 -1.09
CA ARG A 38 0.39 -2.88 0.01
C ARG A 38 0.95 -3.46 1.30
N ASN A 39 1.88 -2.74 1.91
CA ASN A 39 2.36 -2.96 3.27
C ASN A 39 2.17 -1.66 4.07
N GLY A 40 1.11 -1.61 4.89
CA GLY A 40 0.71 -0.40 5.62
C GLY A 40 0.48 0.77 4.66
N ASN A 41 1.26 1.84 4.85
CA ASN A 41 1.21 3.07 4.05
C ASN A 41 2.05 3.00 2.77
N HIS A 42 2.78 1.91 2.54
CA HIS A 42 3.66 1.74 1.39
C HIS A 42 2.99 0.80 0.36
N VAL A 43 2.95 1.20 -0.91
CA VAL A 43 2.37 0.42 -2.01
C VAL A 43 3.38 0.28 -3.12
N THR A 44 3.88 -0.92 -3.33
CA THR A 44 4.82 -1.26 -4.40
C THR A 44 4.07 -1.61 -5.68
N ARG A 45 4.59 -1.21 -6.85
CA ARG A 45 4.05 -1.59 -8.15
C ARG A 45 5.00 -2.50 -8.90
N TYR A 46 4.45 -3.54 -9.52
CA TYR A 46 5.14 -4.46 -10.40
C TYR A 46 4.41 -4.55 -11.74
N ASP A 47 5.15 -4.84 -12.81
CA ASP A 47 4.56 -5.13 -14.11
C ASP A 47 4.04 -6.56 -14.23
N GLY A 48 3.50 -6.91 -15.40
CA GLY A 48 2.95 -8.24 -15.68
C GLY A 48 3.97 -9.39 -15.56
N GLN A 49 5.26 -9.10 -15.58
CA GLN A 49 6.35 -10.07 -15.41
C GLN A 49 6.88 -10.11 -13.98
N GLY A 50 6.34 -9.29 -13.06
CA GLY A 50 6.81 -9.20 -11.67
C GLY A 50 8.04 -8.30 -11.49
N ARG A 51 8.39 -7.47 -12.49
CA ARG A 51 9.49 -6.51 -12.33
C ARG A 51 9.01 -5.29 -11.59
N TYR A 52 9.78 -4.87 -10.59
CA TYR A 52 9.54 -3.67 -9.79
C TYR A 52 9.53 -2.40 -10.66
N GLN A 53 8.51 -1.55 -10.47
CA GLN A 53 8.29 -0.32 -11.23
C GLN A 53 8.38 0.95 -10.36
N GLY A 54 8.52 0.80 -9.05
CA GLY A 54 8.46 1.90 -8.08
C GLY A 54 7.39 1.68 -7.01
N TYR A 55 7.08 2.75 -6.27
CA TYR A 55 6.18 2.67 -5.12
C TYR A 55 5.44 3.98 -4.88
N ALA A 56 4.42 3.90 -4.04
CA ALA A 56 3.73 5.06 -3.51
C ALA A 56 3.65 4.98 -1.98
N GLU A 57 3.74 6.14 -1.33
CA GLU A 57 3.58 6.30 0.11
C GLU A 57 2.33 7.13 0.41
N TYR A 58 1.49 6.63 1.32
CA TYR A 58 0.23 7.26 1.69
C TYR A 58 0.34 7.90 3.08
N ASN A 59 0.15 9.22 3.15
CA ASN A 59 0.17 9.96 4.41
C ASN A 59 -0.92 11.04 4.41
N ASN A 60 -1.81 11.04 5.40
CA ASN A 60 -2.84 12.08 5.61
C ASN A 60 -3.64 12.47 4.35
N GLY A 61 -4.07 11.47 3.56
CA GLY A 61 -4.84 11.72 2.33
C GLY A 61 -4.01 12.11 1.10
N ARG A 62 -2.69 12.18 1.24
CA ARG A 62 -1.73 12.37 0.15
C ARG A 62 -1.06 11.05 -0.22
N ALA A 63 -0.96 10.76 -1.52
CA ALA A 63 -0.20 9.64 -2.05
C ALA A 63 1.00 10.16 -2.86
N THR A 64 2.20 10.00 -2.35
CA THR A 64 3.44 10.39 -3.02
C THR A 64 3.97 9.23 -3.85
N THR A 65 4.38 9.47 -5.10
CA THR A 65 4.82 8.41 -6.01
C THR A 65 6.30 8.55 -6.34
N TYR A 66 6.99 7.42 -6.40
CA TYR A 66 8.40 7.29 -6.73
C TYR A 66 8.61 6.25 -7.81
N ASP A 67 9.64 6.43 -8.64
CA ASP A 67 10.02 5.44 -9.65
C ASP A 67 10.84 4.28 -9.07
N ALA A 68 11.25 3.35 -9.94
CA ALA A 68 12.04 2.19 -9.57
C ALA A 68 13.43 2.55 -8.98
N GLN A 69 13.91 3.77 -9.18
CA GLN A 69 15.17 4.27 -8.62
C GLN A 69 14.94 5.07 -7.32
N GLY A 70 13.70 5.18 -6.85
CA GLY A 70 13.34 5.97 -5.68
C GLY A 70 13.28 7.47 -5.93
N ARG A 71 13.26 7.91 -7.20
CA ARG A 71 13.13 9.33 -7.52
C ARG A 71 11.68 9.75 -7.45
N TYR A 72 11.42 10.85 -6.76
CA TYR A 72 10.10 11.44 -6.63
C TYR A 72 9.52 11.82 -7.99
N GLN A 73 8.28 11.39 -8.25
CA GLN A 73 7.55 11.62 -9.51
C GLN A 73 6.39 12.60 -9.34
N GLY A 74 6.04 12.97 -8.10
CA GLY A 74 4.88 13.79 -7.80
C GLY A 74 3.99 13.14 -6.74
N TYR A 75 2.76 13.65 -6.63
CA TYR A 75 1.82 13.20 -5.62
C TYR A 75 0.36 13.42 -6.05
N SER A 76 -0.54 12.72 -5.38
CA SER A 76 -1.97 13.03 -5.42
C SER A 76 -2.50 13.35 -4.05
N GLU A 77 -3.53 14.19 -3.99
CA GLU A 77 -4.26 14.54 -2.78
C GLU A 77 -5.73 14.20 -2.96
N ARG A 78 -6.32 13.60 -1.92
CA ARG A 78 -7.76 13.34 -1.88
C ARG A 78 -8.45 14.37 -0.99
N SER A 79 -9.41 15.09 -1.58
CA SER A 79 -10.33 16.00 -0.88
C SER A 79 -11.76 15.57 -1.17
N GLY A 80 -12.39 14.87 -0.22
CA GLY A 80 -13.69 14.23 -0.42
C GLY A 80 -13.63 13.17 -1.53
N ASP A 81 -14.44 13.36 -2.57
CA ASP A 81 -14.47 12.49 -3.76
C ASP A 81 -13.50 12.93 -4.86
N ARG A 82 -12.87 14.10 -4.70
CA ARG A 82 -11.93 14.63 -5.68
C ARG A 82 -10.52 14.14 -5.37
N THR A 83 -9.84 13.62 -6.41
CA THR A 83 -8.40 13.34 -6.37
C THR A 83 -7.69 14.31 -7.31
N THR A 84 -6.77 15.11 -6.77
CA THR A 84 -5.97 16.08 -7.52
C THR A 84 -4.56 15.52 -7.66
N ARG A 85 -3.96 15.60 -8.85
CA ARG A 85 -2.62 15.07 -9.13
C ARG A 85 -1.66 16.18 -9.47
N TYR A 86 -0.43 16.07 -8.98
CA TYR A 86 0.65 17.02 -9.20
C TYR A 86 1.90 16.28 -9.66
N ASP A 87 2.65 16.89 -10.58
CA ASP A 87 3.94 16.35 -11.04
C ASP A 87 5.06 16.56 -10.00
N ALA A 88 6.27 16.13 -10.36
CA ALA A 88 7.46 16.28 -9.53
C ALA A 88 7.82 17.75 -9.23
N GLN A 89 7.33 18.70 -10.02
CA GLN A 89 7.52 20.14 -9.82
C GLN A 89 6.37 20.77 -9.02
N GLY A 90 5.36 20.00 -8.64
CA GLY A 90 4.17 20.48 -7.92
C GLY A 90 3.12 21.12 -8.82
N ARG A 91 3.18 20.93 -10.14
CA ARG A 91 2.20 21.47 -11.08
C ARG A 91 1.02 20.52 -11.22
N TYR A 92 -0.19 21.04 -11.09
CA TYR A 92 -1.44 20.29 -11.27
C TYR A 92 -1.53 19.66 -12.68
N GLN A 93 -1.96 18.40 -12.75
CA GLN A 93 -1.96 17.59 -13.98
C GLN A 93 -3.35 17.31 -14.57
N GLY A 94 -4.43 17.86 -13.99
CA GLY A 94 -5.81 17.56 -14.43
C GLY A 94 -6.42 16.39 -13.68
#